data_AF-A0A419KD89-F1
#
_entry.id   AF-A0A419KD89-F1
#
_cell.length_a   1.000
_cell.length_b   1.000
_cell.length_c   1.000
_cell.angle_alpha   90.00
_cell.angle_beta   90.00
_cell.angle_gamma   90.00
#
_symmetry.space_group_name_H-M   'P 1'
#
loop_
_entity.id
_entity.type
_entity.pdbx_description
1 polymer ?
#
loop_
_entity_poly.entity_id
_entity_poly.type
_entity_poly.pdbx_seq_one_letter_code
_entity_poly.pdbx_strand_id
1 'polypeptide(L)'
;KIESMCERRLHIAAVSSHPTANFTEIKAYAEALLANMGLKKWQFKEAKHPSFLEGRTATIHAKGRQLGVIGEIHPEILNNFELENPTAAFEIDLEPLIKQKI
;
A
#
# COMPACT_ATOMS: atom_id res chain seq x y z
N LYS A 1 -13.50 -26.01 -14.16
CA LYS A 1 -14.13 -24.78 -14.70
C LYS A 1 -15.38 -24.52 -13.85
N ILE A 2 -15.19 -23.87 -12.71
CA ILE A 2 -15.83 -22.61 -12.25
C ILE A 2 -17.31 -22.75 -11.88
N GLU A 3 -17.61 -22.94 -10.58
CA GLU A 3 -18.98 -22.76 -10.05
C GLU A 3 -19.17 -21.39 -9.37
N SER A 4 -18.12 -20.80 -8.77
CA SER A 4 -18.25 -19.56 -7.99
C SER A 4 -17.55 -18.33 -8.57
N MET A 5 -16.72 -18.49 -9.62
CA MET A 5 -15.83 -17.42 -10.14
C MET A 5 -14.96 -16.75 -9.05
N CYS A 6 -14.75 -17.40 -7.90
CA CYS A 6 -13.94 -16.86 -6.82
C CYS A 6 -12.45 -17.05 -7.09
N GLU A 7 -11.68 -15.97 -6.95
CA GLU A 7 -10.22 -15.97 -6.95
C GLU A 7 -9.74 -15.64 -5.53
N ARG A 8 -8.73 -16.36 -5.03
CA ARG A 8 -8.05 -16.03 -3.77
C ARG A 8 -6.76 -15.28 -4.09
N ARG A 9 -6.59 -14.09 -3.52
CA ARG A 9 -5.33 -13.31 -3.59
C ARG A 9 -4.75 -13.09 -2.21
N LEU A 10 -3.42 -12.93 -2.13
CA LEU A 10 -2.72 -12.66 -0.88
C LEU A 10 -2.21 -11.23 -0.88
N HIS A 11 -2.64 -10.45 0.10
CA HIS A 11 -2.26 -9.05 0.26
C HIS A 11 -1.59 -8.84 1.61
N ILE A 12 -0.66 -7.91 1.69
CA ILE A 12 -0.15 -7.37 2.94
C ILE A 12 -0.53 -5.90 3.03
N ALA A 13 -1.01 -5.49 4.20
CA ALA A 13 -1.36 -4.12 4.49
C ALA A 13 -0.75 -3.70 5.81
N ALA A 14 -0.43 -2.42 5.94
CA ALA A 14 0.02 -1.82 7.18
C ALA A 14 -0.55 -0.41 7.32
N VAL A 15 -0.66 0.02 8.58
CA VAL A 15 -1.18 1.33 8.95
C VAL A 15 -0.31 1.91 10.05
N SER A 16 -0.02 3.22 9.94
CA SER A 16 0.51 4.03 11.03
C SER A 16 -0.53 5.11 11.37
N SER A 17 -0.96 5.15 12.62
CA SER A 17 -2.04 6.03 13.11
C SER A 17 -1.64 6.60 14.46
N HIS A 18 -1.08 7.80 14.46
CA HIS A 18 -0.69 8.57 15.64
C HIS A 18 -0.52 10.06 15.24
N PRO A 19 -0.36 11.01 16.17
CA PRO A 19 -0.39 12.45 15.89
C PRO A 19 0.63 12.98 14.87
N THR A 20 1.65 12.18 14.53
CA THR A 20 2.74 12.55 13.62
C THR A 20 2.84 11.62 12.41
N ALA A 21 1.90 10.68 12.25
CA ALA A 21 1.90 9.73 11.15
C ALA A 21 1.79 10.48 9.82
N ASN A 22 2.61 10.08 8.85
CA ASN A 22 2.72 10.77 7.56
C ASN A 22 3.19 9.82 6.45
N PHE A 23 3.16 10.30 5.21
CA PHE A 23 3.57 9.54 4.04
C PHE A 23 5.00 8.99 4.13
N THR A 24 5.94 9.78 4.63
CA THR A 24 7.36 9.43 4.68
C THR A 24 7.60 8.23 5.60
N GLU A 25 6.92 8.20 6.74
CA GLU A 25 7.02 7.10 7.71
C GLU A 25 6.49 5.79 7.14
N ILE A 26 5.26 5.81 6.61
CA ILE A 26 4.66 4.60 6.04
C ILE A 26 5.44 4.11 4.81
N LYS A 27 6.03 5.04 4.05
CA LYS A 27 6.93 4.73 2.93
C LYS A 27 8.21 4.05 3.41
N ALA A 28 8.82 4.50 4.50
CA ALA A 28 10.00 3.86 5.07
C ALA A 28 9.69 2.42 5.49
N TYR A 29 8.51 2.16 6.07
CA TYR A 29 8.08 0.79 6.39
C TYR A 29 7.84 -0.07 5.15
N ALA A 30 7.21 0.47 4.11
CA ALA A 30 7.06 -0.23 2.84
C ALA A 30 8.41 -0.55 2.19
N GLU A 31 9.35 0.39 2.17
CA GLU A 31 10.71 0.18 1.66
C GLU A 31 11.46 -0.90 2.43
N ALA A 32 11.41 -0.86 3.78
CA ALA A 32 12.01 -1.87 4.62
C ALA A 32 11.40 -3.26 4.39
N LEU A 33 10.07 -3.35 4.26
CA LEU A 33 9.37 -4.60 3.96
C LEU A 33 9.83 -5.17 2.61
N LEU A 34 9.80 -4.37 1.53
CA LEU A 34 10.18 -4.80 0.19
C LEU A 34 11.65 -5.24 0.13
N ALA A 35 12.54 -4.52 0.82
CA ALA A 35 13.95 -4.88 0.93
C ALA A 35 14.15 -6.22 1.66
N ASN A 36 13.46 -6.43 2.79
CA ASN A 36 13.53 -7.67 3.55
C ASN A 36 12.90 -8.87 2.82
N MET A 37 11.96 -8.62 1.91
CA MET A 37 11.41 -9.64 1.01
C MET A 37 12.37 -10.03 -0.13
N GLY A 38 13.55 -9.41 -0.23
CA GLY A 38 14.55 -9.72 -1.26
C GLY A 38 14.23 -9.16 -2.64
N LEU A 39 13.26 -8.25 -2.77
CA LEU A 39 13.10 -7.50 -4.01
C LEU A 39 14.32 -6.61 -4.20
N LYS A 40 14.80 -6.49 -5.44
CA LYS A 40 15.98 -5.68 -5.77
C LYS A 40 15.65 -4.40 -6.54
N LYS A 41 14.49 -4.35 -7.20
CA LYS A 41 14.08 -3.24 -8.07
C LYS A 41 12.60 -2.97 -7.91
N TRP A 42 12.28 -1.89 -7.24
CA TRP A 42 10.94 -1.31 -7.16
C TRP A 42 11.02 0.21 -7.32
N GLN A 43 9.90 0.84 -7.61
CA GLN A 43 9.77 2.29 -7.72
C GLN A 43 8.40 2.71 -7.18
N PHE A 44 8.36 3.87 -6.55
CA PHE A 44 7.12 4.56 -6.23
C PHE A 44 6.79 5.52 -7.37
N LYS A 45 5.54 5.55 -7.79
CA LYS A 45 5.04 6.53 -8.75
C LYS A 45 3.94 7.33 -8.09
N GLU A 46 3.96 8.64 -8.28
CA GLU A 46 2.86 9.50 -7.84
C GLU A 46 1.54 8.99 -8.45
N ALA A 47 0.50 8.95 -7.63
CA ALA A 47 -0.80 8.45 -8.02
C ALA A 47 -1.90 9.24 -7.33
N LYS A 48 -3.14 9.03 -7.76
CA LYS A 48 -4.33 9.53 -7.10
C LYS A 48 -5.19 8.34 -6.71
N HIS A 49 -5.77 8.40 -5.52
CA HIS A 49 -6.69 7.38 -5.04
C HIS A 49 -7.69 8.04 -4.08
N PRO A 50 -9.00 7.77 -4.23
CA PRO A 50 -10.04 8.50 -3.49
C PRO A 50 -9.93 8.34 -1.97
N SER A 51 -9.33 7.24 -1.50
CA SER A 51 -9.13 7.01 -0.06
C SER A 51 -7.98 7.81 0.55
N PHE A 52 -7.13 8.44 -0.26
CA PHE A 52 -5.90 9.07 0.19
C PHE A 52 -5.86 10.55 -0.20
N LEU A 53 -5.02 11.31 0.51
CA LEU A 53 -4.79 12.72 0.29
C LEU A 53 -4.02 12.95 -1.02
N GLU A 54 -4.50 13.90 -1.82
CA GLU A 54 -3.89 14.24 -3.11
C GLU A 54 -2.46 14.76 -2.91
N GLY A 55 -1.53 14.31 -3.76
CA GLY A 55 -0.09 14.61 -3.63
C GLY A 55 0.63 13.87 -2.48
N ARG A 56 -0.09 13.12 -1.63
CA ARG A 56 0.46 12.22 -0.59
C ARG A 56 0.11 10.76 -0.86
N THR A 57 0.05 10.40 -2.13
CA THR A 57 -0.32 9.07 -2.61
C THR A 57 0.64 8.60 -3.68
N ALA A 58 1.05 7.34 -3.60
CA ALA A 58 1.87 6.71 -4.61
C ALA A 58 1.47 5.25 -4.85
N THR A 59 1.78 4.72 -6.02
CA THR A 59 1.70 3.30 -6.33
C THR A 59 3.07 2.65 -6.26
N ILE A 60 3.11 1.42 -5.77
CA ILE A 60 4.32 0.61 -5.68
C ILE A 60 4.40 -0.21 -6.96
N HIS A 61 5.50 -0.09 -7.71
CA HIS A 61 5.74 -0.86 -8.92
C HIS A 61 7.02 -1.70 -8.82
N ALA A 62 6.96 -2.94 -9.28
CA ALA A 62 8.14 -3.78 -9.48
C ALA A 62 8.01 -4.53 -10.82
N LYS A 63 9.13 -4.70 -11.53
CA LYS A 63 9.18 -5.40 -12.83
C LYS A 63 8.13 -4.91 -13.84
N GLY A 64 7.85 -3.60 -13.84
CA GLY A 64 6.87 -2.98 -14.73
C GLY A 64 5.39 -3.18 -14.34
N ARG A 65 5.10 -3.93 -13.26
CA ARG A 65 3.74 -4.15 -12.75
C ARG A 65 3.49 -3.34 -11.49
N GLN A 66 2.27 -2.82 -11.33
CA GLN A 66 1.81 -2.24 -10.07
C GLN A 66 1.51 -3.37 -9.07
N LEU A 67 2.11 -3.28 -7.89
CA LEU A 67 1.91 -4.20 -6.79
C LEU A 67 0.94 -3.66 -5.74
N GLY A 68 0.81 -2.34 -5.60
CA GLY A 68 0.09 -1.79 -4.47
C GLY A 68 -0.05 -0.27 -4.49
N VAL A 69 -0.62 0.26 -3.42
CA VAL A 69 -0.84 1.69 -3.16
C VAL A 69 -0.36 2.04 -1.76
N ILE A 70 0.09 3.27 -1.59
CA ILE A 70 0.54 3.83 -0.32
C ILE A 70 0.13 5.30 -0.26
N GLY A 71 -0.30 5.76 0.91
CA GLY A 71 -0.64 7.16 1.08
C GLY A 71 -1.06 7.56 2.49
N GLU A 72 -1.29 8.86 2.66
CA GLU A 72 -1.98 9.42 3.83
C GLU A 72 -3.49 9.39 3.58
N ILE A 73 -4.27 8.86 4.50
CA ILE A 73 -5.72 8.74 4.36
C ILE A 73 -6.35 10.13 4.34
N HIS A 74 -7.35 10.33 3.49
CA HIS A 74 -8.04 11.62 3.39
C HIS A 74 -8.72 11.97 4.73
N PRO A 75 -8.58 13.21 5.26
CA PRO A 75 -9.16 13.60 6.55
C PRO A 75 -10.68 13.40 6.62
N GLU A 76 -11.39 13.61 5.52
CA GLU A 76 -12.84 13.37 5.44
C GLU A 76 -13.20 11.91 5.75
N ILE A 77 -12.38 10.96 5.31
CA ILE A 77 -12.59 9.55 5.60
C ILE A 77 -12.33 9.29 7.08
N LEU A 78 -11.24 9.82 7.62
CA LEU A 78 -10.93 9.68 9.05
C LEU A 78 -12.07 10.22 9.93
N ASN A 79 -12.62 11.38 9.58
CA ASN A 79 -13.77 11.97 10.27
C ASN A 79 -15.02 11.09 10.18
N ASN A 80 -15.30 10.51 9.00
CA ASN A 80 -16.43 9.59 8.80
C ASN A 80 -16.31 8.30 9.64
N PHE A 81 -15.10 7.90 10.01
CA PHE A 81 -14.81 6.76 10.87
C PHE A 81 -14.48 7.16 12.33
N GLU A 82 -14.67 8.43 12.70
CA GLU A 82 -14.38 8.96 14.05
C GLU A 82 -12.93 8.72 14.51
N LEU A 83 -11.99 8.76 13.55
CA LEU A 83 -10.55 8.62 13.80
C LEU A 83 -9.88 10.00 13.92
N GLU A 84 -9.37 10.31 15.12
CA GLU A 84 -8.79 11.64 15.41
C GLU A 84 -7.35 11.80 14.88
N ASN A 85 -6.61 10.69 14.77
CA ASN A 85 -5.20 10.73 14.39
C ASN A 85 -5.04 10.74 12.86
N PRO A 86 -4.08 11.52 12.32
CA PRO A 86 -3.67 11.33 10.93
C PRO A 86 -3.22 9.88 10.77
N THR A 87 -3.55 9.31 9.61
CA THR A 87 -3.34 7.90 9.35
C THR A 87 -2.70 7.75 7.98
N ALA A 88 -1.60 7.00 7.92
CA ALA A 88 -0.94 6.66 6.67
C ALA A 88 -0.92 5.13 6.51
N ALA A 89 -1.22 4.63 5.32
CA ALA A 89 -1.39 3.21 5.08
C ALA A 89 -0.79 2.79 3.73
N PHE A 90 -0.48 1.50 3.61
CA PHE A 90 -0.19 0.87 2.33
C PHE A 90 -0.86 -0.50 2.22
N GLU A 91 -1.05 -0.94 0.99
CA GLU A 91 -1.44 -2.30 0.64
C GLU A 91 -0.62 -2.79 -0.55
N ILE A 92 -0.17 -4.05 -0.52
CA ILE A 92 0.63 -4.69 -1.56
C ILE A 92 0.06 -6.08 -1.85
N ASP A 93 -0.27 -6.34 -3.11
CA ASP A 93 -0.56 -7.67 -3.65
C ASP A 93 0.75 -8.48 -3.75
N LEU A 94 0.79 -9.57 -2.98
CA LEU A 94 1.93 -10.48 -2.91
C LEU A 94 1.87 -11.58 -3.96
N GLU A 95 0.73 -11.82 -4.62
CA GLU A 95 0.62 -12.87 -5.63
C GLU A 95 1.67 -12.77 -6.75
N PRO A 96 1.95 -11.57 -7.31
CA PRO A 96 2.97 -11.42 -8.35
C PRO A 96 4.37 -11.73 -7.84
N LEU A 97 4.60 -11.66 -6.53
CA LEU A 97 5.90 -11.88 -5.90
C LEU A 97 6.12 -13.35 -5.53
N ILE A 98 5.08 -14.03 -5.04
CA ILE A 98 5.16 -15.44 -4.58
C ILE A 98 5.08 -16.43 -5.74
N LYS A 99 4.34 -16.12 -6.82
CA LYS A 99 4.31 -16.96 -8.03
C LYS A 99 5.68 -17.01 -8.75
N GLN A 100 6.61 -16.15 -8.36
CA GLN A 100 8.01 -16.24 -8.74
C GLN A 100 8.70 -17.19 -7.75
N LYS A 101 8.85 -18.46 -8.13
CA LYS A 101 9.70 -19.41 -7.40
C LYS A 101 11.05 -18.74 -7.08
N ILE A 102 11.37 -18.72 -5.79
CA ILE A 102 12.74 -18.68 -5.28
C ILE A 102 13.44 -19.96 -5.74
#